data_AF-A0A259LMI2-F1
#
_entry.id   AF-A0A259LMI2-F1
#
_cell.length_a   1.000
_cell.length_b   1.000
_cell.length_c   1.000
_cell.angle_alpha   90.00
_cell.angle_beta   90.00
_cell.angle_gamma   90.00
#
_symmetry.space_group_name_H-M   'P 1'
#
loop_
_entity.id
_entity.type
_entity.pdbx_description
1 polymer ?
#
loop_
_entity_poly.entity_id
_entity_poly.type
_entity_poly.pdbx_seq_one_letter_code
_entity_poly.pdbx_strand_id
1 'polypeptide(L)'
;IDLIIDLAETAAKEPFDFQPADYSDIYAAVKAAGEASIRAAYAITDKQARTTAVSDAKAAIKATLTEEQLADANLGTALKKLEASVLRGDVVKTGKRIDGRDTTTVRPIVCETGLLPRTHGSALFTRGETQGLVVTTLGTGDDEQFIDALHGNFKSNFMLHYNFPPYSVGEVGRVSGPGRREIGHGKLAWRALQAVLPAATDFPYTIRIVSEITESNGSSSMASVCGGSLSMMDAGVPLKAPVAGVAMGLILEDDGSYAILTDILGDEDHLGDMDFKVAGTENGITSLQMDIKVAGITPEIMEKALAQAKDGRIHILGEMNKALSGAADFSIHAPRIETMQIPTDKIREVIGSGGKVIREIVEVSGAKVDINDDGIIKIASPNGDSIKKAYDMIWSIVAEPEEGKIYKGTVVKLVDFGAFVNFFGKRDGLVHVSQIENRRLNHPSDVLKEGQEVYVKLLGFDDRGKVRLAMKSINQQTGEEMTKEETEAASE
;
A
#
# COMPACT_ATOMS: atom_id res chain seq x y z
N ILE A 1 -27.48 17.10 19.15
CA ILE A 1 -27.08 18.16 20.10
C ILE A 1 -28.26 18.44 21.03
N ASP A 2 -29.44 18.69 20.48
CA ASP A 2 -30.67 18.96 21.26
C ASP A 2 -30.95 17.90 22.34
N LEU A 3 -30.82 16.60 22.04
CA LEU A 3 -30.96 15.54 23.05
C LEU A 3 -29.90 15.58 24.18
N ILE A 4 -28.70 16.08 23.88
CA ILE A 4 -27.65 16.24 24.90
C ILE A 4 -28.01 17.42 25.81
N ILE A 5 -28.55 18.50 25.22
CA ILE A 5 -29.03 19.68 25.96
C ILE A 5 -30.21 19.28 26.85
N ASP A 6 -31.21 18.58 26.32
CA ASP A 6 -32.37 18.08 27.06
C ASP A 6 -31.98 17.19 28.26
N LEU A 7 -31.02 16.28 28.06
CA LEU A 7 -30.45 15.50 29.16
C LEU A 7 -29.70 16.37 30.18
N ALA A 8 -28.95 17.37 29.70
CA ALA A 8 -28.20 18.29 30.57
C ALA A 8 -29.15 19.17 31.40
N GLU A 9 -30.28 19.61 30.86
CA GLU A 9 -31.29 20.37 31.59
C GLU A 9 -31.84 19.58 32.80
N THR A 10 -31.89 18.26 32.69
CA THR A 10 -32.37 17.39 33.78
C THR A 10 -31.27 16.92 34.73
N ALA A 11 -30.05 16.67 34.22
CA ALA A 11 -29.04 15.89 34.93
C ALA A 11 -27.62 16.49 34.90
N ALA A 12 -27.43 17.70 34.35
CA ALA A 12 -26.14 18.36 34.44
C ALA A 12 -25.78 18.67 35.89
N LYS A 13 -24.48 18.60 36.19
CA LYS A 13 -23.94 19.16 37.42
C LYS A 13 -23.92 20.68 37.29
N GLU A 14 -23.87 21.36 38.43
CA GLU A 14 -23.65 22.81 38.48
C GLU A 14 -22.46 23.20 37.59
N PRO A 15 -22.60 24.22 36.72
CA PRO A 15 -21.52 24.70 35.89
C PRO A 15 -20.30 25.06 36.74
N PHE A 16 -19.12 24.69 36.25
CA PHE A 16 -17.88 25.09 36.89
C PHE A 16 -17.72 26.61 36.80
N ASP A 17 -17.68 27.30 37.95
CA ASP A 17 -17.46 28.75 38.00
C ASP A 17 -16.02 29.07 37.57
N PHE A 18 -15.88 29.39 36.29
CA PHE A 18 -14.62 29.69 35.63
C PHE A 18 -14.73 31.03 34.93
N GLN A 19 -13.86 31.95 35.32
CA GLN A 19 -13.67 33.21 34.63
C GLN A 19 -12.39 33.11 33.78
N PRO A 20 -12.49 33.25 32.45
CA PRO A 20 -11.31 33.34 31.60
C PRO A 20 -10.41 34.48 32.06
N ALA A 21 -9.10 34.25 32.07
CA ALA A 21 -8.15 35.31 32.40
C ALA A 21 -8.26 36.45 31.38
N ASP A 22 -8.47 37.68 31.87
CA ASP A 22 -8.32 38.87 31.05
C ASP A 22 -6.86 39.27 30.99
N TYR A 23 -6.35 39.45 29.77
CA TYR A 23 -4.97 39.81 29.48
C TYR A 23 -4.88 40.95 28.46
N SER A 24 -5.95 41.76 28.34
CA SER A 24 -6.01 42.92 27.45
C SER A 24 -4.85 43.90 27.68
N ASP A 25 -4.54 44.16 28.95
CA ASP A 25 -3.58 45.20 29.36
C ASP A 25 -2.15 44.78 29.03
N ILE A 26 -1.77 43.54 29.39
CA ILE A 26 -0.47 42.99 29.03
C ILE A 26 -0.33 42.83 27.52
N TYR A 27 -1.40 42.46 26.81
CA TYR A 27 -1.39 42.39 25.35
C TYR A 27 -1.16 43.76 24.71
N ALA A 28 -1.79 44.83 25.21
CA ALA A 28 -1.57 46.18 24.72
C ALA A 28 -0.12 46.63 24.94
N ALA A 29 0.47 46.33 26.10
CA ALA A 29 1.87 46.62 26.39
C ALA A 29 2.84 45.87 25.47
N VAL A 30 2.64 44.56 25.30
CA VAL A 30 3.44 43.71 24.41
C VAL A 30 3.34 44.16 22.96
N LYS A 31 2.14 44.52 22.49
CA LYS A 31 1.92 45.02 21.14
C LYS A 31 2.65 46.34 20.91
N ALA A 32 2.54 47.30 21.83
CA ALA A 32 3.23 48.58 21.73
C ALA A 32 4.76 48.45 21.70
N ALA A 33 5.30 47.50 22.48
CA ALA A 33 6.74 47.27 22.56
C ALA A 33 7.32 46.50 21.35
N GLY A 34 6.52 45.65 20.70
CA GLY A 34 7.04 44.55 19.89
C GLY A 34 6.47 44.36 18.49
N GLU A 35 5.40 45.05 18.10
CA GLU A 35 4.71 44.74 16.84
C GLU A 35 5.65 44.90 15.62
N ALA A 36 6.43 45.98 15.57
CA ALA A 36 7.33 46.26 14.45
C ALA A 36 8.49 45.24 14.36
N SER A 37 9.06 44.82 15.49
CA SER A 37 10.15 43.85 15.51
C SER A 37 9.67 42.45 15.13
N ILE A 38 8.49 42.04 15.62
CA ILE A 38 7.85 40.77 15.25
C ILE A 38 7.51 40.75 13.76
N ARG A 39 6.94 41.83 13.22
CA ARG A 39 6.64 41.97 11.79
C ARG A 39 7.90 41.87 10.92
N ALA A 40 9.00 42.50 11.34
CA ALA A 40 10.28 42.39 10.64
C ALA A 40 10.85 40.96 10.70
N ALA A 41 10.72 40.26 11.84
CA ALA A 41 11.16 38.87 11.97
C ALA A 41 10.37 37.91 11.06
N TYR A 42 9.05 38.09 10.95
CA TYR A 42 8.21 37.28 10.07
C TYR A 42 8.41 37.55 8.56
N ALA A 43 9.09 38.64 8.19
CA ALA A 43 9.48 38.89 6.81
C ALA A 43 10.67 38.02 6.33
N ILE A 44 11.32 37.28 7.25
CA ILE A 44 12.41 36.36 6.92
C ILE A 44 11.83 35.05 6.37
N THR A 45 12.27 34.69 5.16
CA THR A 45 11.74 33.53 4.41
C THR A 45 12.24 32.19 4.96
N ASP A 46 13.53 32.10 5.31
CA ASP A 46 14.14 30.88 5.87
C ASP A 46 13.57 30.57 7.26
N LYS A 47 13.17 29.31 7.50
CA LYS A 47 12.48 28.89 8.73
C LYS A 47 13.38 29.02 9.96
N GLN A 48 14.63 28.57 9.89
CA GLN A 48 15.52 28.57 11.04
C GLN A 48 15.90 30.00 11.42
N ALA A 49 16.26 30.83 10.43
CA ALA A 49 16.55 32.24 10.63
C ALA A 49 15.35 33.00 11.19
N ARG A 50 14.14 32.73 10.69
CA ARG A 50 12.89 33.30 11.23
C ARG A 50 12.66 32.89 12.68
N THR A 51 12.85 31.63 13.01
CA THR A 51 12.65 31.11 14.38
C THR A 51 13.58 31.81 15.37
N THR A 52 14.85 31.99 15.00
CA THR A 52 15.83 32.74 15.79
C THR A 52 15.42 34.21 15.93
N ALA A 53 15.07 34.88 14.83
CA ALA A 53 14.67 36.29 14.87
C ALA A 53 13.41 36.54 15.71
N VAL A 54 12.43 35.64 15.67
CA VAL A 54 11.23 35.70 16.51
C VAL A 54 11.59 35.50 17.99
N SER A 55 12.50 34.59 18.30
CA SER A 55 13.01 34.41 19.67
C SER A 55 13.71 35.66 20.19
N ASP A 56 14.57 36.27 19.37
CA ASP A 56 15.29 37.49 19.73
C ASP A 56 14.34 38.68 19.90
N ALA A 57 13.34 38.81 19.03
CA ALA A 57 12.29 39.82 19.15
C ALA A 57 11.49 39.64 20.45
N LYS A 58 11.13 38.40 20.83
CA LYS A 58 10.47 38.12 22.12
C LYS A 58 11.34 38.48 23.31
N ALA A 59 12.64 38.21 23.24
CA ALA A 59 13.58 38.59 24.30
C ALA A 59 13.70 40.11 24.43
N ALA A 60 13.77 40.83 23.30
CA ALA A 60 13.79 42.29 23.27
C ALA A 60 12.50 42.90 23.84
N ILE A 61 11.33 42.35 23.52
CA ILE A 61 10.05 42.78 24.09
C ILE A 61 10.09 42.61 25.61
N LYS A 62 10.47 41.43 26.10
CA LYS A 62 10.56 41.15 27.54
C LYS A 62 11.50 42.12 28.27
N ALA A 63 12.60 42.54 27.65
CA ALA A 63 13.53 43.50 28.24
C ALA A 63 12.94 44.91 28.42
N THR A 64 11.84 45.25 27.73
CA THR A 64 11.17 46.55 27.83
C THR A 64 9.96 46.56 28.78
N LEU A 65 9.54 45.38 29.26
CA LEU A 65 8.40 45.23 30.16
C LEU A 65 8.79 45.51 31.62
N THR A 66 7.83 45.95 32.42
CA THR A 66 8.01 46.12 33.86
C THR A 66 8.10 44.78 34.60
N GLU A 67 8.62 44.77 35.83
CA GLU A 67 8.69 43.55 36.64
C GLU A 67 7.31 42.90 36.86
N GLU A 68 6.26 43.71 37.03
CA GLU A 68 4.87 43.24 37.16
C GLU A 68 4.37 42.58 35.87
N GLN A 69 4.67 43.17 34.71
CA GLN A 69 4.30 42.63 33.40
C GLN A 69 5.06 41.32 33.07
N LEU A 70 6.31 41.20 33.53
CA LEU A 70 7.10 39.98 33.39
C LEU A 70 6.60 38.84 34.27
N ALA A 71 6.01 39.16 35.42
CA ALA A 71 5.43 38.18 36.34
C ALA A 71 4.01 37.73 35.93
N ASP A 72 3.39 38.37 34.94
CA ASP A 72 2.05 38.00 34.46
C ASP A 72 2.05 36.60 33.83
N ALA A 73 1.21 35.71 34.37
CA ALA A 73 1.05 34.35 33.90
C ALA A 73 0.58 34.26 32.42
N ASN A 74 -0.06 35.31 31.91
CA ASN A 74 -0.60 35.39 30.56
C ASN A 74 0.36 36.00 29.55
N LEU A 75 1.57 36.45 29.95
CA LEU A 75 2.55 37.05 29.04
C LEU A 75 2.85 36.15 27.83
N GLY A 76 2.98 34.83 28.05
CA GLY A 76 3.20 33.86 26.98
C GLY A 76 2.04 33.82 25.97
N THR A 77 0.80 33.89 26.46
CA THR A 77 -0.42 33.94 25.63
C THR A 77 -0.51 35.26 24.86
N ALA A 78 -0.19 36.38 25.51
CA ALA A 78 -0.17 37.70 24.88
C ALA A 78 0.87 37.79 23.74
N LEU A 79 2.07 37.24 23.94
CA LEU A 79 3.10 37.15 22.88
C LEU A 79 2.62 36.31 21.69
N LYS A 80 2.03 35.13 21.96
CA LYS A 80 1.46 34.28 20.90
C LYS A 80 0.33 34.98 20.14
N LYS A 81 -0.52 35.73 20.84
CA LYS A 81 -1.59 36.52 20.22
C LYS A 81 -1.03 37.62 19.32
N LEU A 82 0.07 38.27 19.72
CA LEU A 82 0.73 39.27 18.88
C LEU A 82 1.23 38.64 17.59
N GLU A 83 1.94 37.51 17.67
CA GLU A 83 2.41 36.76 16.49
C GLU A 83 1.27 36.39 15.56
N ALA A 84 0.17 35.85 16.11
CA ALA A 84 -1.03 35.53 15.35
C ALA A 84 -1.58 36.76 14.62
N SER A 85 -1.75 37.87 15.34
CA SER A 85 -2.35 39.09 14.78
C SER A 85 -1.52 39.70 13.65
N VAL A 86 -0.19 39.66 13.75
CA VAL A 86 0.72 40.19 12.73
C VAL A 86 0.66 39.32 11.47
N LEU A 87 0.80 38.00 11.63
CA LEU A 87 0.80 37.07 10.50
C LEU A 87 -0.54 37.10 9.76
N ARG A 88 -1.65 36.98 10.51
CA ARG A 88 -2.99 36.91 9.94
C ARG A 88 -3.38 38.20 9.25
N GLY A 89 -3.15 39.33 9.92
CA GLY A 89 -3.46 40.65 9.39
C GLY A 89 -2.72 40.93 8.08
N ASP A 90 -1.47 40.51 7.95
CA ASP A 90 -0.69 40.73 6.73
C ASP A 90 -1.14 39.86 5.58
N VAL A 91 -1.45 38.59 5.85
CA VAL A 91 -1.95 37.66 4.83
C VAL A 91 -3.31 38.13 4.28
N VAL A 92 -4.23 38.52 5.15
CA VAL A 92 -5.57 38.97 4.73
C VAL A 92 -5.53 40.32 4.00
N LYS A 93 -4.70 41.27 4.45
CA LYS A 93 -4.62 42.61 3.84
C LYS A 93 -3.81 42.67 2.56
N THR A 94 -2.70 41.94 2.50
CA THR A 94 -1.72 42.07 1.40
C THR A 94 -1.75 40.89 0.44
N GLY A 95 -2.34 39.76 0.84
CA GLY A 95 -2.28 38.50 0.09
C GLY A 95 -0.90 37.83 0.08
N LYS A 96 0.07 38.37 0.83
CA LYS A 96 1.43 37.84 0.90
C LYS A 96 1.63 37.05 2.20
N ARG A 97 2.26 35.89 2.06
CA ARG A 97 2.58 34.97 3.16
C ARG A 97 3.98 35.20 3.71
N ILE A 98 4.29 34.55 4.82
CA ILE A 98 5.56 34.69 5.55
C ILE A 98 6.79 34.30 4.72
N ASP A 99 6.62 33.43 3.73
CA ASP A 99 7.69 33.02 2.80
C ASP A 99 7.63 33.77 1.45
N GLY A 100 6.81 34.82 1.37
CA GLY A 100 6.67 35.68 0.19
C GLY A 100 5.73 35.16 -0.89
N ARG A 101 5.16 33.96 -0.75
CA ARG A 101 4.18 33.41 -1.69
C ARG A 101 2.84 34.14 -1.61
N ASP A 102 2.07 34.03 -2.70
CA ASP A 102 0.64 34.31 -2.66
C ASP A 102 -0.14 33.17 -1.98
N THR A 103 -1.45 33.36 -1.83
CA THR A 103 -2.34 32.43 -1.16
C THR A 103 -2.57 31.12 -1.93
N THR A 104 -2.23 31.04 -3.21
CA THR A 104 -2.54 29.91 -4.09
C THR A 104 -1.33 29.06 -4.48
N THR A 105 -0.13 29.63 -4.40
CA THR A 105 1.11 29.04 -4.89
C THR A 105 1.60 27.92 -3.97
N VAL A 106 1.83 26.74 -4.56
CA VAL A 106 2.46 25.57 -3.92
C VAL A 106 3.98 25.79 -3.87
N ARG A 107 4.65 25.29 -2.81
CA ARG A 107 6.12 25.35 -2.71
C ARG A 107 6.79 24.54 -3.83
N PRO A 108 8.07 24.79 -4.15
CA PRO A 108 8.83 23.98 -5.10
C PRO A 108 8.79 22.50 -4.74
N ILE A 109 8.58 21.63 -5.74
CA ILE A 109 8.50 20.18 -5.57
C ILE A 109 9.63 19.51 -6.33
N VAL A 110 10.28 18.54 -5.70
CA VAL A 110 11.23 17.63 -6.30
C VAL A 110 10.80 16.21 -5.95
N CYS A 111 10.75 15.35 -6.96
CA CYS A 111 10.34 13.96 -6.83
C CYS A 111 11.43 13.08 -7.43
N GLU A 112 11.93 12.13 -6.65
CA GLU A 112 12.90 11.13 -7.07
C GLU A 112 12.36 9.73 -6.74
N THR A 113 12.59 8.76 -7.61
CA THR A 113 12.17 7.36 -7.48
C THR A 113 13.39 6.44 -7.58
N GLY A 114 13.31 5.20 -7.08
CA GLY A 114 14.43 4.25 -7.16
C GLY A 114 15.68 4.66 -6.37
N LEU A 115 15.55 5.51 -5.35
CA LEU A 115 16.66 6.05 -4.56
C LEU A 115 17.45 4.95 -3.82
N LEU A 116 16.76 3.96 -3.26
CA LEU A 116 17.36 2.92 -2.44
C LEU A 116 17.58 1.63 -3.26
N PRO A 117 18.82 1.14 -3.44
CA PRO A 117 19.12 0.08 -4.42
C PRO A 117 18.45 -1.27 -4.18
N ARG A 118 18.06 -1.58 -2.93
CA ARG A 118 17.57 -2.92 -2.55
C ARG A 118 16.09 -2.97 -2.21
N THR A 119 15.44 -1.83 -2.04
CA THR A 119 14.01 -1.79 -1.71
C THR A 119 13.19 -2.24 -2.91
N HIS A 120 11.95 -2.70 -2.68
CA HIS A 120 11.09 -3.08 -3.80
C HIS A 120 10.63 -1.85 -4.58
N GLY A 121 10.31 -0.76 -3.87
CA GLY A 121 10.22 0.59 -4.43
C GLY A 121 10.57 1.64 -3.39
N SER A 122 11.04 2.79 -3.86
CA SER A 122 11.40 3.92 -3.00
C SER A 122 11.14 5.25 -3.73
N ALA A 123 10.75 6.26 -2.95
CA ALA A 123 10.61 7.61 -3.45
C ALA A 123 11.06 8.63 -2.42
N LEU A 124 11.73 9.69 -2.88
CA LEU A 124 11.98 10.89 -2.10
C LEU A 124 11.09 12.00 -2.65
N PHE A 125 10.09 12.39 -1.86
CA PHE A 125 9.21 13.50 -2.19
C PHE A 125 9.59 14.70 -1.32
N THR A 126 10.02 15.79 -1.95
CA THR A 126 10.34 17.05 -1.29
C THR A 126 9.43 18.15 -1.81
N ARG A 127 8.80 18.89 -0.89
CA ARG A 127 7.99 20.07 -1.18
C ARG A 127 8.37 21.19 -0.22
N GLY A 128 9.12 22.17 -0.72
CA GLY A 128 9.83 23.15 0.12
C GLY A 128 10.66 22.44 1.18
N GLU A 129 10.51 22.83 2.44
CA GLU A 129 11.20 22.22 3.61
C GLU A 129 10.38 21.08 4.25
N THR A 130 9.60 20.34 3.45
CA THR A 130 8.95 19.10 3.87
C THR A 130 9.41 17.97 2.96
N GLN A 131 10.04 16.96 3.53
CA GLN A 131 10.60 15.83 2.81
C GLN A 131 10.16 14.52 3.45
N GLY A 132 9.66 13.61 2.61
CA GLY A 132 9.31 12.24 2.98
C GLY A 132 10.10 11.25 2.13
N LEU A 133 10.93 10.44 2.78
CA LEU A 133 11.52 9.23 2.21
C LEU A 133 10.54 8.08 2.40
N VAL A 134 9.96 7.59 1.31
CA VAL A 134 8.90 6.59 1.35
C VAL A 134 9.34 5.31 0.68
N VAL A 135 9.26 4.20 1.40
CA VAL A 135 9.71 2.88 0.96
C VAL A 135 8.54 1.91 0.91
N THR A 136 8.43 1.19 -0.20
CA THR A 136 7.45 0.13 -0.40
C THR A 136 8.14 -1.23 -0.34
N THR A 137 7.54 -2.13 0.43
CA THR A 137 7.91 -3.55 0.53
C THR A 137 6.71 -4.40 0.15
N LEU A 138 6.95 -5.42 -0.66
CA LEU A 138 5.99 -6.41 -1.12
C LEU A 138 6.25 -7.73 -0.39
N GLY A 139 5.20 -8.34 0.16
CA GLY A 139 5.26 -9.58 0.92
C GLY A 139 4.19 -10.58 0.50
N THR A 140 4.16 -11.74 1.16
CA THR A 140 3.20 -12.82 0.93
C THR A 140 2.04 -12.76 1.94
N GLY A 141 1.13 -13.75 1.91
CA GLY A 141 0.02 -13.86 2.87
C GLY A 141 0.45 -14.01 4.34
N ASP A 142 1.67 -14.49 4.59
CA ASP A 142 2.25 -14.57 5.95
C ASP A 142 2.55 -13.19 6.53
N ASP A 143 2.83 -12.21 5.67
CA ASP A 143 3.21 -10.86 6.05
C ASP A 143 1.99 -9.97 6.32
N GLU A 144 0.77 -10.49 6.12
CA GLU A 144 -0.46 -9.78 6.44
C GLU A 144 -0.57 -9.53 7.95
N GLN A 145 -1.01 -8.33 8.32
CA GLN A 145 -1.18 -7.98 9.71
C GLN A 145 -2.50 -8.55 10.25
N PHE A 146 -2.42 -9.41 11.26
CA PHE A 146 -3.59 -9.85 12.01
C PHE A 146 -4.08 -8.73 12.93
N ILE A 147 -5.36 -8.38 12.79
CA ILE A 147 -6.03 -7.37 13.61
C ILE A 147 -7.08 -8.07 14.46
N ASP A 148 -6.82 -8.12 15.77
CA ASP A 148 -7.78 -8.53 16.79
C ASP A 148 -8.62 -7.31 17.19
N ALA A 149 -9.82 -7.19 16.62
CA ALA A 149 -10.72 -6.07 16.81
C ALA A 149 -12.03 -6.50 17.48
N LEU A 150 -12.71 -5.56 18.13
CA LEU A 150 -13.98 -5.79 18.83
C LEU A 150 -15.08 -6.39 17.93
N HIS A 151 -15.06 -6.10 16.62
CA HIS A 151 -16.03 -6.61 15.66
C HIS A 151 -15.64 -7.96 15.03
N GLY A 152 -14.50 -8.52 15.42
CA GLY A 152 -13.97 -9.77 14.89
C GLY A 152 -12.55 -9.63 14.37
N ASN A 153 -11.91 -10.78 14.21
CA ASN A 153 -10.54 -10.90 13.76
C ASN A 153 -10.47 -10.86 12.23
N PHE A 154 -9.56 -10.06 11.68
CA PHE A 154 -9.32 -9.99 10.24
C PHE A 154 -7.83 -9.78 9.93
N LYS A 155 -7.45 -10.02 8.68
CA LYS A 155 -6.09 -9.75 8.18
C LYS A 155 -6.08 -8.52 7.28
N SER A 156 -5.06 -7.69 7.41
CA SER A 156 -4.84 -6.51 6.56
C SER A 156 -3.62 -6.74 5.67
N ASN A 157 -3.84 -6.71 4.36
CA ASN A 157 -2.78 -6.84 3.35
C ASN A 157 -2.16 -5.48 2.94
N PHE A 158 -2.68 -4.36 3.45
CA PHE A 158 -2.13 -3.03 3.20
C PHE A 158 -1.79 -2.34 4.51
N MET A 159 -0.52 -2.00 4.69
CA MET A 159 0.02 -1.35 5.88
C MET A 159 0.74 -0.07 5.48
N LEU A 160 0.50 1.01 6.22
CA LEU A 160 1.28 2.24 6.10
C LEU A 160 1.74 2.67 7.48
N HIS A 161 3.05 2.67 7.67
CA HIS A 161 3.71 3.18 8.85
C HIS A 161 4.30 4.54 8.54
N TYR A 162 4.01 5.50 9.40
CA TYR A 162 4.48 6.87 9.29
C TYR A 162 5.33 7.15 10.52
N ASN A 163 6.53 7.66 10.30
CA ASN A 163 7.50 7.95 11.34
C ASN A 163 7.92 9.42 11.24
N PHE A 164 7.98 10.09 12.39
CA PHE A 164 8.31 11.51 12.52
C PHE A 164 9.47 11.69 13.50
N PRO A 165 10.71 11.45 13.05
CA PRO A 165 11.87 11.57 13.93
C PRO A 165 12.10 13.04 14.35
N PRO A 166 12.62 13.29 15.59
CA PRO A 166 12.82 14.65 16.10
C PRO A 166 13.72 15.53 15.23
N TYR A 167 14.72 14.94 14.56
CA TYR A 167 15.62 15.69 13.70
C TYR A 167 14.90 16.34 12.50
N SER A 168 13.73 15.84 12.10
CA SER A 168 12.94 16.39 10.99
C SER A 168 12.46 17.82 11.22
N VAL A 169 12.43 18.25 12.48
CA VAL A 169 12.13 19.63 12.90
C VAL A 169 13.33 20.32 13.55
N GLY A 170 14.51 19.70 13.53
CA GLY A 170 15.72 20.22 14.17
C GLY A 170 15.75 20.07 15.69
N GLU A 171 14.92 19.19 16.26
CA GLU A 171 14.83 18.95 17.70
C GLU A 171 15.56 17.66 18.11
N VAL A 172 15.93 17.58 19.39
CA VAL A 172 16.41 16.35 20.02
C VAL A 172 15.27 15.74 20.83
N GLY A 173 15.01 14.46 20.64
CA GLY A 173 13.94 13.75 21.34
C GLY A 173 14.20 12.26 21.45
N ARG A 174 13.39 11.59 22.26
CA ARG A 174 13.47 10.14 22.44
C ARG A 174 12.84 9.45 21.22
N VAL A 175 13.60 8.56 20.58
CA VAL A 175 13.07 7.66 19.54
C VAL A 175 12.59 6.38 20.22
N SER A 176 11.27 6.17 20.26
CA SER A 176 10.64 4.97 20.82
C SER A 176 9.54 4.46 19.90
N GLY A 177 8.42 3.98 20.43
CA GLY A 177 7.27 3.57 19.61
C GLY A 177 6.48 4.78 19.07
N PRO A 178 5.68 4.59 18.02
CA PRO A 178 4.95 5.68 17.38
C PRO A 178 3.89 6.29 18.30
N GLY A 179 3.81 7.61 18.33
CA GLY A 179 2.81 8.37 19.04
C GLY A 179 1.46 8.43 18.32
N ARG A 180 0.45 9.02 18.98
CA ARG A 180 -0.91 9.16 18.40
C ARG A 180 -0.93 9.92 17.08
N ARG A 181 -0.13 10.99 16.96
CA ARG A 181 -0.09 11.81 15.74
C ARG A 181 0.56 11.06 14.57
N GLU A 182 1.60 10.28 14.83
CA GLU A 182 2.24 9.43 13.82
C GLU A 182 1.26 8.38 13.29
N ILE A 183 0.54 7.70 14.18
CA ILE A 183 -0.51 6.74 13.80
C ILE A 183 -1.64 7.44 13.04
N GLY A 184 -2.09 8.62 13.49
CA GLY A 184 -3.16 9.38 12.84
C GLY A 184 -2.80 9.85 11.44
N HIS A 185 -1.60 10.42 11.26
CA HIS A 185 -1.09 10.81 9.95
C HIS A 185 -0.88 9.61 9.04
N GLY A 186 -0.33 8.51 9.56
CA GLY A 186 -0.21 7.25 8.82
C GLY A 186 -1.58 6.74 8.36
N LYS A 187 -2.59 6.78 9.23
CA LYS A 187 -3.95 6.34 8.86
C LYS A 187 -4.61 7.27 7.85
N LEU A 188 -4.36 8.58 7.90
CA LEU A 188 -4.82 9.53 6.89
C LEU A 188 -4.23 9.19 5.51
N ALA A 189 -2.91 8.99 5.44
CA ALA A 189 -2.24 8.63 4.20
C ALA A 189 -2.70 7.25 3.69
N TRP A 190 -2.88 6.29 4.60
CA TRP A 190 -3.40 4.97 4.30
C TRP A 190 -4.78 5.04 3.66
N ARG A 191 -5.71 5.83 4.21
CA ARG A 191 -7.06 6.01 3.64
C ARG A 191 -7.00 6.59 2.23
N ALA A 192 -6.12 7.56 2.01
CA ALA A 192 -5.96 8.19 0.70
C ALA A 192 -5.45 7.22 -0.38
N LEU A 193 -4.50 6.35 -0.03
CA LEU A 193 -3.87 5.41 -0.96
C LEU A 193 -4.67 4.12 -1.14
N GLN A 194 -5.36 3.65 -0.10
CA GLN A 194 -6.19 2.44 -0.17
C GLN A 194 -7.24 2.51 -1.31
N ALA A 195 -7.79 3.70 -1.57
CA ALA A 195 -8.83 3.90 -2.58
C ALA A 195 -8.40 3.57 -4.02
N VAL A 196 -7.09 3.61 -4.31
CA VAL A 196 -6.53 3.36 -5.65
C VAL A 196 -5.81 2.02 -5.78
N LEU A 197 -5.80 1.21 -4.73
CA LEU A 197 -5.16 -0.11 -4.78
C LEU A 197 -5.88 -1.04 -5.77
N PRO A 198 -5.12 -1.90 -6.47
CA PRO A 198 -5.68 -3.00 -7.25
C PRO A 198 -6.41 -3.99 -6.34
N ALA A 199 -7.27 -4.81 -6.93
CA ALA A 199 -7.87 -5.93 -6.21
C ALA A 199 -6.79 -6.96 -5.84
N ALA A 200 -6.98 -7.67 -4.72
CA ALA A 200 -6.05 -8.72 -4.29
C ALA A 200 -5.95 -9.91 -5.27
N THR A 201 -6.93 -10.04 -6.18
CA THR A 201 -6.90 -11.00 -7.30
C THR A 201 -5.88 -10.61 -8.36
N ASP A 202 -5.78 -9.31 -8.64
CA ASP A 202 -4.97 -8.77 -9.73
C ASP A 202 -3.54 -8.49 -9.26
N PHE A 203 -3.39 -8.18 -7.97
CA PHE A 203 -2.11 -7.95 -7.33
C PHE A 203 -2.06 -8.66 -5.98
N PRO A 204 -1.69 -9.96 -5.95
CA PRO A 204 -1.81 -10.83 -4.77
C PRO A 204 -0.68 -10.63 -3.75
N TYR A 205 -0.28 -9.38 -3.50
CA TYR A 205 0.79 -9.02 -2.58
C TYR A 205 0.26 -8.34 -1.34
N THR A 206 0.97 -8.57 -0.24
CA THR A 206 0.90 -7.69 0.93
C THR A 206 1.79 -6.48 0.69
N ILE A 207 1.25 -5.28 0.86
CA ILE A 207 1.96 -4.01 0.62
C ILE A 207 2.22 -3.34 1.97
N ARG A 208 3.48 -3.13 2.29
CA ARG A 208 3.92 -2.30 3.42
C ARG A 208 4.59 -1.05 2.91
N ILE A 209 4.07 0.10 3.31
CA ILE A 209 4.70 1.41 3.11
C ILE A 209 5.28 1.88 4.43
N VAL A 210 6.51 2.38 4.40
CA VAL A 210 7.11 3.14 5.50
C VAL A 210 7.45 4.54 4.98
N SER A 211 6.84 5.55 5.57
CA SER A 211 7.15 6.95 5.31
C SER A 211 7.99 7.51 6.45
N GLU A 212 9.26 7.76 6.18
CA GLU A 212 10.19 8.44 7.07
C GLU A 212 10.22 9.93 6.72
N ILE A 213 9.80 10.78 7.65
CA ILE A 213 9.85 12.23 7.44
C ILE A 213 11.24 12.72 7.81
N THR A 214 11.99 13.20 6.82
CA THR A 214 13.36 13.69 7.01
C THR A 214 13.41 15.20 7.26
N GLU A 215 12.42 15.94 6.75
CA GLU A 215 12.24 17.38 6.98
C GLU A 215 10.75 17.71 7.11
N SER A 216 10.39 18.65 7.98
CA SER A 216 8.99 19.08 8.14
C SER A 216 8.85 20.58 8.41
N ASN A 217 8.24 21.27 7.44
CA ASN A 217 7.73 22.62 7.60
C ASN A 217 6.32 22.80 6.99
N GLY A 218 5.54 21.72 6.91
CA GLY A 218 4.17 21.77 6.42
C GLY A 218 3.69 20.41 5.99
N SER A 219 2.55 19.98 6.53
CA SER A 219 1.84 18.72 6.26
C SER A 219 2.65 17.58 5.64
N SER A 220 3.59 17.04 6.40
CA SER A 220 4.33 15.82 6.09
C SER A 220 3.42 14.61 5.80
N SER A 221 2.21 14.57 6.37
CA SER A 221 1.21 13.54 6.04
C SER A 221 0.78 13.54 4.57
N MET A 222 0.76 14.70 3.91
CA MET A 222 0.46 14.79 2.47
C MET A 222 1.69 14.47 1.62
N ALA A 223 2.89 14.78 2.11
CA ALA A 223 4.13 14.29 1.50
C ALA A 223 4.19 12.76 1.53
N SER A 224 3.72 12.11 2.60
CA SER A 224 3.60 10.65 2.68
C SER A 224 2.61 10.06 1.69
N VAL A 225 1.53 10.77 1.36
CA VAL A 225 0.59 10.34 0.29
C VAL A 225 1.30 10.40 -1.06
N CYS A 226 1.91 11.53 -1.40
CA CYS A 226 2.60 11.71 -2.68
C CYS A 226 3.75 10.72 -2.84
N GLY A 227 4.64 10.64 -1.84
CA GLY A 227 5.75 9.69 -1.82
C GLY A 227 5.28 8.24 -1.79
N GLY A 228 4.19 7.92 -1.10
CA GLY A 228 3.59 6.59 -1.09
C GLY A 228 3.03 6.18 -2.45
N SER A 229 2.39 7.10 -3.17
CA SER A 229 1.95 6.86 -4.55
C SER A 229 3.13 6.56 -5.47
N LEU A 230 4.19 7.39 -5.43
CA LEU A 230 5.39 7.20 -6.25
C LEU A 230 6.13 5.90 -5.89
N SER A 231 6.33 5.63 -4.59
CA SER A 231 7.04 4.46 -4.09
C SER A 231 6.32 3.15 -4.45
N MET A 232 4.98 3.13 -4.43
CA MET A 232 4.20 1.99 -4.90
C MET A 232 4.32 1.78 -6.41
N MET A 233 4.25 2.86 -7.20
CA MET A 233 4.44 2.77 -8.65
C MET A 233 5.85 2.29 -9.00
N ASP A 234 6.88 2.78 -8.30
CA ASP A 234 8.27 2.33 -8.42
C ASP A 234 8.44 0.84 -8.03
N ALA A 235 7.62 0.35 -7.09
CA ALA A 235 7.58 -1.07 -6.72
C ALA A 235 6.82 -1.97 -7.72
N GLY A 236 6.30 -1.41 -8.80
CA GLY A 236 5.49 -2.13 -9.80
C GLY A 236 4.05 -2.41 -9.36
N VAL A 237 3.54 -1.69 -8.35
CA VAL A 237 2.12 -1.80 -7.95
C VAL A 237 1.25 -1.12 -9.03
N PRO A 238 0.30 -1.83 -9.64
CA PRO A 238 -0.58 -1.28 -10.67
C PRO A 238 -1.71 -0.48 -10.02
N LEU A 239 -1.39 0.73 -9.52
CA LEU A 239 -2.39 1.65 -8.99
C LEU A 239 -3.39 2.05 -10.07
N LYS A 240 -4.67 2.20 -9.71
CA LYS A 240 -5.71 2.67 -10.63
C LYS A 240 -5.42 4.07 -11.18
N ALA A 241 -4.82 4.93 -10.36
CA ALA A 241 -4.34 6.26 -10.71
C ALA A 241 -3.37 6.77 -9.62
N PRO A 242 -2.41 7.66 -9.96
CA PRO A 242 -1.57 8.31 -8.97
C PRO A 242 -2.38 9.23 -8.05
N VAL A 243 -1.96 9.34 -6.79
CA VAL A 243 -2.64 10.13 -5.74
C VAL A 243 -1.69 11.17 -5.18
N ALA A 244 -2.12 12.43 -5.16
CA ALA A 244 -1.42 13.51 -4.46
C ALA A 244 -2.25 14.06 -3.31
N GLY A 245 -1.56 14.70 -2.37
CA GLY A 245 -2.14 15.40 -1.23
C GLY A 245 -1.70 16.86 -1.15
N VAL A 246 -2.63 17.74 -0.83
CA VAL A 246 -2.36 19.15 -0.51
C VAL A 246 -2.92 19.49 0.87
N ALA A 247 -2.20 20.33 1.59
CA ALA A 247 -2.66 20.89 2.85
C ALA A 247 -3.06 22.33 2.66
N MET A 248 -4.19 22.69 3.24
CA MET A 248 -4.87 23.94 3.02
C MET A 248 -5.16 24.59 4.36
N GLY A 249 -5.16 25.91 4.39
CA GLY A 249 -5.52 26.69 5.57
C GLY A 249 -6.58 27.73 5.25
N LEU A 250 -7.24 28.20 6.28
CA LEU A 250 -8.14 29.34 6.23
C LEU A 250 -7.81 30.28 7.39
N ILE A 251 -7.73 31.56 7.07
CA ILE A 251 -7.75 32.65 8.05
C ILE A 251 -9.08 33.37 7.85
N LEU A 252 -9.82 33.55 8.94
CA LEU A 252 -11.09 34.26 9.01
C LEU A 252 -10.99 35.29 10.13
N GLU A 253 -11.06 36.57 9.78
CA GLU A 253 -11.06 37.67 10.73
C GLU A 253 -12.48 37.97 11.23
N ASP A 254 -12.57 38.64 12.38
CA ASP A 254 -13.86 38.94 13.04
C ASP A 254 -14.77 39.85 12.18
N ASP A 255 -14.20 40.62 11.25
CA ASP A 255 -14.95 41.45 10.30
C ASP A 255 -15.51 40.66 9.10
N GLY A 256 -15.28 39.35 9.06
CA GLY A 256 -15.71 38.44 7.99
C GLY A 256 -14.76 38.37 6.79
N SER A 257 -13.67 39.13 6.78
CA SER A 257 -12.63 38.99 5.76
C SER A 257 -11.86 37.68 5.95
N TYR A 258 -11.48 37.03 4.84
CA TYR A 258 -10.81 35.73 4.89
C TYR A 258 -9.77 35.53 3.79
N ALA A 259 -8.85 34.61 4.03
CA ALA A 259 -7.86 34.14 3.06
C ALA A 259 -7.76 32.62 3.10
N ILE A 260 -7.82 31.97 1.93
CA ILE A 260 -7.63 30.53 1.76
C ILE A 260 -6.19 30.29 1.31
N LEU A 261 -5.44 29.47 2.05
CA LEU A 261 -4.03 29.24 1.82
C LEU A 261 -3.77 27.85 1.24
N THR A 262 -3.06 27.78 0.13
CA THR A 262 -2.58 26.54 -0.49
C THR A 262 -1.21 26.16 0.04
N ASP A 263 -1.03 24.88 0.35
CA ASP A 263 0.24 24.31 0.79
C ASP A 263 0.83 25.06 2.00
N ILE A 264 0.09 24.97 3.10
CA ILE A 264 0.39 25.70 4.34
C ILE A 264 1.72 25.27 4.99
N LEU A 265 2.34 26.25 5.64
CA LEU A 265 3.49 26.10 6.51
C LEU A 265 3.05 25.68 7.93
N GLY A 266 3.98 25.20 8.74
CA GLY A 266 3.70 24.89 10.15
C GLY A 266 3.21 26.10 10.96
N ASP A 267 3.76 27.28 10.68
CA ASP A 267 3.35 28.54 11.32
C ASP A 267 1.91 28.92 10.95
N GLU A 268 1.53 28.71 9.69
CA GLU A 268 0.20 29.02 9.16
C GLU A 268 -0.87 28.04 9.66
N ASP A 269 -0.51 26.77 9.87
CA ASP A 269 -1.36 25.77 10.52
C ASP A 269 -1.65 26.15 11.99
N HIS A 270 -0.58 26.49 12.73
CA HIS A 270 -0.71 26.85 14.14
C HIS A 270 -1.57 28.11 14.35
N LEU A 271 -1.48 29.08 13.43
CA LEU A 271 -2.12 30.40 13.56
C LEU A 271 -3.40 30.57 12.72
N GLY A 272 -3.73 29.61 11.84
CA GLY A 272 -4.95 29.59 11.05
C GLY A 272 -6.17 29.07 11.83
N ASP A 273 -7.36 29.41 11.34
CA ASP A 273 -8.65 29.07 11.97
C ASP A 273 -9.22 27.73 11.51
N MET A 274 -8.73 27.23 10.39
CA MET A 274 -9.05 25.91 9.91
C MET A 274 -7.86 25.39 9.11
N ASP A 275 -7.51 24.13 9.36
CA ASP A 275 -6.60 23.38 8.53
C ASP A 275 -7.33 22.18 7.93
N PHE A 276 -7.09 21.91 6.65
CA PHE A 276 -7.65 20.74 6.01
C PHE A 276 -6.72 20.16 4.98
N LYS A 277 -6.85 18.85 4.81
CA LYS A 277 -5.95 18.03 4.01
C LYS A 277 -6.80 17.31 2.99
N VAL A 278 -6.50 17.55 1.72
CA VAL A 278 -7.23 16.97 0.58
C VAL A 278 -6.29 16.08 -0.19
N ALA A 279 -6.61 14.79 -0.26
CA ALA A 279 -5.89 13.82 -1.07
C ALA A 279 -6.80 13.23 -2.14
N GLY A 280 -6.24 12.93 -3.30
CA GLY A 280 -7.03 12.42 -4.41
C GLY A 280 -6.26 12.26 -5.71
N THR A 281 -6.97 11.76 -6.71
CA THR A 281 -6.50 11.61 -8.09
C THR A 281 -6.97 12.81 -8.94
N GLU A 282 -6.72 12.76 -10.24
CA GLU A 282 -7.35 13.68 -11.19
C GLU A 282 -8.88 13.56 -11.21
N ASN A 283 -9.40 12.36 -10.95
CA ASN A 283 -10.82 12.02 -11.10
C ASN A 283 -11.65 12.31 -9.84
N GLY A 284 -11.02 12.49 -8.68
CA GLY A 284 -11.76 12.73 -7.45
C GLY A 284 -10.92 12.74 -6.18
N ILE A 285 -11.59 12.96 -5.05
CA ILE A 285 -11.00 12.95 -3.72
C ILE A 285 -11.01 11.52 -3.18
N THR A 286 -9.88 11.06 -2.66
CA THR A 286 -9.76 9.76 -1.98
C THR A 286 -9.82 9.89 -0.47
N SER A 287 -9.40 11.05 0.08
CA SER A 287 -9.48 11.33 1.51
C SER A 287 -9.56 12.83 1.77
N LEU A 288 -10.37 13.20 2.76
CA LEU A 288 -10.53 14.56 3.26
C LEU A 288 -10.47 14.54 4.78
N GLN A 289 -9.61 15.37 5.36
CA GLN A 289 -9.55 15.63 6.79
C GLN A 289 -9.67 17.13 7.01
N MET A 290 -10.50 17.55 7.96
CA MET A 290 -10.73 18.95 8.29
C MET A 290 -10.73 19.12 9.81
N ASP A 291 -10.00 20.11 10.28
CA ASP A 291 -9.98 20.55 11.67
C ASP A 291 -10.36 22.04 11.68
N ILE A 292 -11.54 22.35 12.23
CA ILE A 292 -12.11 23.70 12.27
C ILE A 292 -12.02 24.22 13.71
N LYS A 293 -11.40 25.39 13.90
CA LYS A 293 -11.19 26.01 15.22
C LYS A 293 -12.18 27.13 15.53
N VAL A 294 -12.88 27.66 14.52
CA VAL A 294 -13.81 28.80 14.66
C VAL A 294 -15.19 28.49 14.07
N ALA A 295 -16.22 29.18 14.56
CA ALA A 295 -17.51 29.25 13.90
C ALA A 295 -17.48 30.24 12.72
N GLY A 296 -18.47 30.17 11.83
CA GLY A 296 -18.62 31.15 10.73
C GLY A 296 -18.11 30.70 9.36
N ILE A 297 -17.61 29.46 9.23
CA ILE A 297 -17.25 28.89 7.93
C ILE A 297 -18.51 28.50 7.17
N THR A 298 -18.80 29.22 6.09
CA THR A 298 -19.98 28.98 5.25
C THR A 298 -19.72 27.89 4.20
N PRO A 299 -20.77 27.24 3.66
CA PRO A 299 -20.64 26.32 2.53
C PRO A 299 -19.94 26.93 1.31
N GLU A 300 -20.15 28.23 1.06
CA GLU A 300 -19.53 28.96 -0.04
C GLU A 300 -18.02 29.12 0.14
N ILE A 301 -17.56 29.38 1.37
CA ILE A 301 -16.12 29.42 1.70
C ILE A 301 -15.52 28.03 1.47
N MET A 302 -16.22 26.97 1.90
CA MET A 302 -15.80 25.59 1.71
C MET A 302 -15.68 25.19 0.24
N GLU A 303 -16.63 25.60 -0.60
CA GLU A 303 -16.59 25.32 -2.04
C GLU A 303 -15.36 25.95 -2.70
N LYS A 304 -15.09 27.23 -2.41
CA LYS A 304 -13.87 27.91 -2.89
C LYS A 304 -12.60 27.24 -2.37
N ALA A 305 -12.60 26.84 -1.11
CA ALA A 305 -11.45 26.20 -0.48
C ALA A 305 -11.13 24.83 -1.12
N LEU A 306 -12.15 24.04 -1.44
CA LEU A 306 -12.00 22.75 -2.13
C LEU A 306 -11.62 22.92 -3.61
N ALA A 307 -12.12 23.96 -4.28
CA ALA A 307 -11.72 24.29 -5.66
C ALA A 307 -10.23 24.65 -5.71
N GLN A 308 -9.76 25.53 -4.83
CA GLN A 308 -8.35 25.88 -4.73
C GLN A 308 -7.47 24.68 -4.33
N ALA A 309 -7.97 23.79 -3.46
CA ALA A 309 -7.29 22.55 -3.11
C ALA A 309 -7.18 21.58 -4.29
N LYS A 310 -8.19 21.52 -5.16
CA LYS A 310 -8.14 20.73 -6.40
C LYS A 310 -7.01 21.24 -7.29
N ASP A 311 -6.91 22.55 -7.51
CA ASP A 311 -5.87 23.13 -8.36
C ASP A 311 -4.46 22.85 -7.81
N GLY A 312 -4.26 23.04 -6.51
CA GLY A 312 -3.00 22.70 -5.83
C GLY A 312 -2.66 21.20 -5.95
N ARG A 313 -3.65 20.31 -5.81
CA ARG A 313 -3.46 18.87 -5.96
C ARG A 313 -3.09 18.46 -7.39
N ILE A 314 -3.76 19.02 -8.39
CA ILE A 314 -3.46 18.75 -9.81
C ILE A 314 -2.06 19.23 -10.18
N HIS A 315 -1.64 20.40 -9.66
CA HIS A 315 -0.27 20.87 -9.83
C HIS A 315 0.75 19.88 -9.24
N ILE A 316 0.54 19.41 -8.00
CA ILE A 316 1.42 18.42 -7.35
C ILE A 316 1.46 17.10 -8.14
N LEU A 317 0.32 16.61 -8.62
CA LEU A 317 0.27 15.43 -9.50
C LEU A 317 1.09 15.64 -10.77
N GLY A 318 1.02 16.83 -11.37
CA GLY A 318 1.82 17.20 -12.53
C GLY A 318 3.32 17.09 -12.25
N GLU A 319 3.80 17.58 -11.10
CA GLU A 319 5.20 17.45 -10.69
C GLU A 319 5.61 16.00 -10.41
N MET A 320 4.75 15.22 -9.76
CA MET A 320 4.98 13.79 -9.52
C MET A 320 5.13 12.99 -10.82
N ASN A 321 4.26 13.27 -11.80
CA ASN A 321 4.26 12.58 -13.09
C ASN A 321 5.53 12.84 -13.92
N LYS A 322 6.30 13.90 -13.63
CA LYS A 322 7.61 14.13 -14.24
C LYS A 322 8.66 13.13 -13.76
N ALA A 323 8.52 12.62 -12.54
CA ALA A 323 9.42 11.60 -11.97
C ALA A 323 9.00 10.18 -12.38
N LEU A 324 7.70 9.88 -12.29
CA LEU A 324 7.18 8.57 -12.68
C LEU A 324 5.70 8.66 -13.05
N SER A 325 5.35 8.28 -14.29
CA SER A 325 3.99 8.40 -14.83
C SER A 325 3.17 7.11 -14.83
N GLY A 326 3.78 5.97 -14.47
CA GLY A 326 3.15 4.65 -14.46
C GLY A 326 3.88 3.68 -13.55
N ALA A 327 3.35 2.46 -13.40
CA ALA A 327 4.04 1.42 -12.66
C ALA A 327 5.35 1.03 -13.38
N ALA A 328 6.44 0.93 -12.62
CA ALA A 328 7.72 0.41 -13.08
C ALA A 328 7.70 -1.13 -13.12
N ASP A 329 8.77 -1.73 -13.65
CA ASP A 329 8.96 -3.17 -13.56
C ASP A 329 9.24 -3.59 -12.10
N PHE A 330 8.84 -4.82 -11.74
CA PHE A 330 9.12 -5.36 -10.42
C PHE A 330 10.62 -5.40 -10.13
N SER A 331 10.99 -5.00 -8.91
CA SER A 331 12.34 -5.21 -8.38
C SER A 331 12.74 -6.69 -8.44
N ILE A 332 14.00 -6.96 -8.81
CA ILE A 332 14.59 -8.31 -8.77
C ILE A 332 14.61 -8.91 -7.36
N HIS A 333 14.45 -8.07 -6.33
CA HIS A 333 14.41 -8.48 -4.94
C HIS A 333 13.00 -8.71 -4.42
N ALA A 334 11.98 -8.24 -5.15
CA ALA A 334 10.60 -8.51 -4.81
C ALA A 334 10.29 -10.00 -5.06
N PRO A 335 9.52 -10.65 -4.16
CA PRO A 335 9.00 -11.97 -4.47
C PRO A 335 8.12 -11.86 -5.71
N ARG A 336 8.24 -12.80 -6.65
CA ARG A 336 7.24 -12.99 -7.70
C ARG A 336 6.23 -14.00 -7.20
N ILE A 337 4.95 -13.72 -7.38
CA ILE A 337 3.85 -14.61 -7.02
C ILE A 337 3.20 -15.10 -8.31
N GLU A 338 3.23 -16.41 -8.52
CA GLU A 338 2.43 -17.07 -9.56
C GLU A 338 1.24 -17.77 -8.92
N THR A 339 0.08 -17.63 -9.54
CA THR A 339 -1.16 -18.28 -9.13
C THR A 339 -1.47 -19.46 -10.05
N MET A 340 -1.88 -20.58 -9.46
CA MET A 340 -2.42 -21.72 -10.20
C MET A 340 -3.74 -22.17 -9.56
N GLN A 341 -4.72 -22.49 -10.39
CA GLN A 341 -5.99 -23.05 -9.93
C GLN A 341 -5.93 -24.56 -10.07
N ILE A 342 -6.28 -25.27 -9.00
CA ILE A 342 -6.41 -26.72 -8.97
C ILE A 342 -7.85 -27.12 -8.58
N PRO A 343 -8.31 -28.31 -9.01
CA PRO A 343 -9.56 -28.87 -8.52
C PRO A 343 -9.58 -29.01 -6.99
N THR A 344 -10.72 -28.72 -6.35
CA THR A 344 -10.83 -28.68 -4.88
C THR A 344 -10.66 -30.06 -4.23
N ASP A 345 -10.96 -31.14 -4.94
CA ASP A 345 -10.71 -32.52 -4.53
C ASP A 345 -9.20 -32.85 -4.44
N LYS A 346 -8.37 -32.14 -5.20
CA LYS A 346 -6.91 -32.35 -5.27
C LYS A 346 -6.12 -31.60 -4.21
N ILE A 347 -6.73 -30.67 -3.49
CA ILE A 347 -6.09 -29.92 -2.40
C ILE A 347 -5.46 -30.87 -1.37
N ARG A 348 -6.17 -31.95 -1.02
CA ARG A 348 -5.68 -32.95 -0.05
C ARG A 348 -4.42 -33.69 -0.52
N GLU A 349 -4.30 -33.93 -1.83
CA GLU A 349 -3.15 -34.61 -2.43
C GLU A 349 -1.90 -33.71 -2.40
N VAL A 350 -2.06 -32.42 -2.67
CA VAL A 350 -0.97 -31.43 -2.66
C VAL A 350 -0.49 -31.10 -1.23
N ILE A 351 -1.41 -30.98 -0.26
CA ILE A 351 -1.04 -30.75 1.14
C ILE A 351 -0.38 -32.03 1.71
N GLY A 352 -0.94 -33.19 1.40
CA GLY A 352 -0.56 -34.48 1.97
C GLY A 352 -0.93 -34.62 3.46
N SER A 353 -0.78 -35.83 4.01
CA SER A 353 -1.11 -36.10 5.41
C SER A 353 -0.30 -35.21 6.36
N GLY A 354 -0.97 -34.33 7.10
CA GLY A 354 -0.32 -33.40 8.05
C GLY A 354 0.56 -32.34 7.40
N GLY A 355 0.38 -32.04 6.11
CA GLY A 355 1.20 -31.05 5.40
C GLY A 355 2.57 -31.57 4.97
N LYS A 356 2.77 -32.90 4.93
CA LYS A 356 4.09 -33.47 4.59
C LYS A 356 4.54 -33.13 3.17
N VAL A 357 3.64 -33.23 2.19
CA VAL A 357 3.97 -33.05 0.76
C VAL A 357 4.23 -31.58 0.46
N ILE A 358 3.39 -30.67 0.96
CA ILE A 358 3.62 -29.23 0.77
C ILE A 358 4.92 -28.75 1.43
N ARG A 359 5.29 -29.29 2.60
CA ARG A 359 6.59 -28.99 3.24
C ARG A 359 7.76 -29.47 2.39
N GLU A 360 7.66 -30.66 1.81
CA GLU A 360 8.69 -31.20 0.91
C GLU A 360 8.82 -30.33 -0.36
N ILE A 361 7.71 -29.89 -0.95
CA ILE A 361 7.73 -28.97 -2.09
C ILE A 361 8.42 -27.66 -1.73
N VAL A 362 8.07 -27.06 -0.59
CA VAL A 362 8.68 -25.81 -0.11
C VAL A 362 10.18 -25.99 0.17
N GLU A 363 10.58 -27.10 0.78
CA GLU A 363 11.98 -27.39 1.09
C GLU A 363 12.83 -27.63 -0.17
N VAL A 364 12.32 -28.37 -1.15
CA VAL A 364 13.04 -28.71 -2.38
C VAL A 364 13.09 -27.54 -3.36
N SER A 365 11.98 -26.81 -3.51
CA SER A 365 11.90 -25.67 -4.44
C SER A 365 12.53 -24.40 -3.87
N GLY A 366 12.51 -24.23 -2.55
CA GLY A 366 12.83 -22.97 -1.88
C GLY A 366 11.80 -21.86 -2.11
N ALA A 367 10.65 -22.18 -2.74
CA ALA A 367 9.53 -21.27 -2.91
C ALA A 367 8.52 -21.43 -1.76
N LYS A 368 7.87 -20.34 -1.37
CA LYS A 368 6.72 -20.40 -0.46
C LYS A 368 5.49 -20.83 -1.25
N VAL A 369 4.68 -21.73 -0.70
CA VAL A 369 3.45 -22.21 -1.32
C VAL A 369 2.31 -22.02 -0.33
N ASP A 370 1.28 -21.29 -0.72
CA ASP A 370 0.06 -21.06 0.05
C ASP A 370 -1.15 -21.56 -0.74
N ILE A 371 -2.09 -22.23 -0.06
CA ILE A 371 -3.25 -22.89 -0.70
C ILE A 371 -4.53 -22.44 0.00
N ASN A 372 -5.45 -21.86 -0.78
CA ASN A 372 -6.78 -21.52 -0.31
C ASN A 372 -7.76 -22.68 -0.46
N ASP A 373 -8.84 -22.66 0.33
CA ASP A 373 -9.91 -23.67 0.28
C ASP A 373 -10.64 -23.74 -1.08
N ASP A 374 -10.55 -22.67 -1.89
CA ASP A 374 -11.09 -22.58 -3.25
C ASP A 374 -10.20 -23.26 -4.31
N GLY A 375 -9.07 -23.85 -3.92
CA GLY A 375 -8.13 -24.50 -4.83
C GLY A 375 -7.18 -23.54 -5.56
N ILE A 376 -7.08 -22.29 -5.10
CA ILE A 376 -6.08 -21.34 -5.61
C ILE A 376 -4.78 -21.53 -4.83
N ILE A 377 -3.72 -21.88 -5.54
CA ILE A 377 -2.36 -22.00 -4.99
C ILE A 377 -1.55 -20.78 -5.41
N LYS A 378 -0.91 -20.12 -4.43
CA LYS A 378 0.03 -19.02 -4.63
C LYS A 378 1.44 -19.52 -4.37
N ILE A 379 2.30 -19.44 -5.39
CA ILE A 379 3.72 -19.82 -5.32
C ILE A 379 4.55 -18.54 -5.34
N ALA A 380 5.32 -18.29 -4.28
CA ALA A 380 6.07 -17.05 -4.10
C ALA A 380 7.58 -17.31 -3.95
N SER A 381 8.40 -16.67 -4.77
CA SER A 381 9.86 -16.65 -4.62
C SER A 381 10.48 -15.46 -5.35
N PRO A 382 11.59 -14.88 -4.86
CA PRO A 382 12.36 -13.91 -5.64
C PRO A 382 13.05 -14.53 -6.87
N ASN A 383 13.22 -15.85 -6.93
CA ASN A 383 13.83 -16.55 -8.06
C ASN A 383 12.77 -17.30 -8.90
N GLY A 384 12.70 -16.97 -10.20
CA GLY A 384 11.79 -17.64 -11.14
C GLY A 384 12.03 -19.14 -11.26
N ASP A 385 13.27 -19.61 -11.13
CA ASP A 385 13.59 -21.04 -11.20
C ASP A 385 12.98 -21.82 -10.02
N SER A 386 12.92 -21.20 -8.83
CA SER A 386 12.29 -21.79 -7.65
C SER A 386 10.77 -21.89 -7.82
N ILE A 387 10.15 -20.87 -8.43
CA ILE A 387 8.71 -20.90 -8.75
C ILE A 387 8.42 -22.02 -9.72
N LYS A 388 9.18 -22.11 -10.82
CA LYS A 388 8.99 -23.15 -11.83
C LYS A 388 9.13 -24.56 -11.23
N LYS A 389 10.14 -24.78 -10.38
CA LYS A 389 10.29 -26.07 -9.67
C LYS A 389 9.08 -26.41 -8.81
N ALA A 390 8.58 -25.47 -8.02
CA ALA A 390 7.39 -25.69 -7.21
C ALA A 390 6.16 -25.94 -8.08
N TYR A 391 5.99 -25.18 -9.16
CA TYR A 391 4.91 -25.34 -10.12
C TYR A 391 4.92 -26.75 -10.74
N ASP A 392 6.08 -27.19 -11.26
CA ASP A 392 6.22 -28.51 -11.89
C ASP A 392 5.94 -29.65 -10.89
N MET A 393 6.37 -29.51 -9.64
CA MET A 393 6.09 -30.46 -8.57
C MET A 393 4.58 -30.53 -8.26
N ILE A 394 3.91 -29.39 -8.12
CA ILE A 394 2.47 -29.35 -7.84
C ILE A 394 1.68 -29.87 -9.05
N TRP A 395 2.07 -29.46 -10.25
CA TRP A 395 1.46 -29.93 -11.49
C TRP A 395 1.60 -31.44 -11.65
N SER A 396 2.75 -32.03 -11.28
CA SER A 396 2.92 -33.49 -11.33
C SER A 396 1.96 -34.27 -10.42
N ILE A 397 1.49 -33.65 -9.34
CA ILE A 397 0.54 -34.25 -8.39
C ILE A 397 -0.90 -34.08 -8.89
N VAL A 398 -1.21 -32.90 -9.42
CA VAL A 398 -2.59 -32.51 -9.79
C VAL A 398 -2.94 -32.95 -11.21
N ALA A 399 -1.96 -33.04 -12.10
CA ALA A 399 -2.21 -33.35 -13.49
C ALA A 399 -2.98 -34.67 -13.59
N GLU A 400 -4.09 -34.62 -14.33
CA GLU A 400 -4.85 -35.80 -14.66
C GLU A 400 -4.53 -36.18 -16.10
N PRO A 401 -4.43 -37.49 -16.39
CA PRO A 401 -4.23 -37.90 -17.76
C PRO A 401 -5.49 -37.57 -18.57
N GLU A 402 -5.34 -36.70 -19.57
CA GLU A 402 -6.41 -36.38 -20.52
C GLU A 402 -6.66 -37.54 -21.49
N GLU A 403 -7.93 -37.86 -21.75
CA GLU A 403 -8.33 -38.86 -22.73
C GLU A 403 -7.81 -38.47 -24.11
N GLY A 404 -7.20 -39.44 -24.80
CA GLY A 404 -6.64 -39.25 -26.14
C GLY A 404 -5.17 -38.82 -26.18
N LYS A 405 -4.54 -38.43 -25.06
CA LYS A 405 -3.09 -38.16 -25.02
C LYS A 405 -2.26 -39.45 -24.95
N ILE A 406 -1.11 -39.44 -25.62
CA ILE A 406 -0.12 -40.51 -25.58
C ILE A 406 0.86 -40.23 -24.44
N TYR A 407 1.03 -41.20 -23.55
CA TYR A 407 1.94 -41.15 -22.42
C TYR A 407 3.04 -42.20 -22.57
N LYS A 408 4.24 -41.87 -22.10
CA LYS A 408 5.32 -42.85 -21.95
C LYS A 408 5.17 -43.52 -20.59
N GLY A 409 5.04 -44.83 -20.55
CA GLY A 409 4.84 -45.60 -19.32
C GLY A 409 5.70 -46.84 -19.23
N THR A 410 5.78 -47.42 -18.04
CA THR A 410 6.57 -48.64 -17.76
C THR A 410 5.66 -49.78 -17.39
N VAL A 411 5.86 -50.95 -17.99
CA VAL A 411 5.09 -52.17 -17.66
C VAL A 411 5.43 -52.61 -16.23
N VAL A 412 4.45 -52.54 -15.33
CA VAL A 412 4.61 -52.93 -13.92
C VAL A 412 4.37 -54.42 -13.73
N LYS A 413 3.32 -54.96 -14.40
CA LYS A 413 2.91 -56.35 -14.22
C LYS A 413 2.18 -56.88 -15.44
N LEU A 414 2.48 -58.13 -15.81
CA LEU A 414 1.77 -58.85 -16.87
C LEU A 414 0.73 -59.79 -16.27
N VAL A 415 -0.44 -59.88 -16.89
CA VAL A 415 -1.52 -60.81 -16.54
C VAL A 415 -2.08 -61.44 -17.81
N ASP A 416 -2.70 -62.60 -17.73
CA ASP A 416 -3.16 -63.35 -18.91
C ASP A 416 -4.11 -62.57 -19.84
N PHE A 417 -4.81 -61.56 -19.29
CA PHE A 417 -5.75 -60.70 -20.00
C PHE A 417 -5.24 -59.28 -20.30
N GLY A 418 -3.96 -58.96 -20.04
CA GLY A 418 -3.38 -57.67 -20.39
C GLY A 418 -2.07 -57.31 -19.68
N ALA A 419 -1.66 -56.06 -19.83
CA ALA A 419 -0.48 -55.49 -19.16
C ALA A 419 -0.89 -54.28 -18.32
N PHE A 420 -0.43 -54.24 -17.07
CA PHE A 420 -0.51 -53.04 -16.24
C PHE A 420 0.68 -52.16 -16.53
N VAL A 421 0.41 -50.94 -17.01
CA VAL A 421 1.42 -49.95 -17.35
C VAL A 421 1.25 -48.76 -16.41
N ASN A 422 2.32 -48.39 -15.70
CA ASN A 422 2.37 -47.13 -14.98
C ASN A 422 2.72 -46.03 -15.99
N PHE A 423 1.75 -45.18 -16.29
CA PHE A 423 1.86 -44.18 -17.35
C PHE A 423 1.70 -42.75 -16.82
N PHE A 424 1.25 -42.60 -15.56
CA PHE A 424 0.99 -41.30 -14.97
C PHE A 424 1.12 -41.32 -13.43
N GLY A 425 2.35 -41.14 -12.94
CA GLY A 425 2.64 -41.04 -11.50
C GLY A 425 2.24 -42.28 -10.70
N LYS A 426 1.20 -42.17 -9.87
CA LYS A 426 0.67 -43.29 -9.04
C LYS A 426 -0.49 -44.06 -9.69
N ARG A 427 -0.92 -43.70 -10.90
CA ARG A 427 -2.03 -44.35 -11.60
C ARG A 427 -1.50 -45.40 -12.58
N ASP A 428 -1.90 -46.64 -12.36
CA ASP A 428 -1.67 -47.75 -13.29
C ASP A 428 -2.87 -47.88 -14.23
N GLY A 429 -2.61 -48.06 -15.52
CA GLY A 429 -3.62 -48.34 -16.53
C GLY A 429 -3.51 -49.74 -17.08
N LEU A 430 -4.64 -50.32 -17.48
CA LEU A 430 -4.68 -51.65 -18.07
C LEU A 430 -4.70 -51.53 -19.60
N VAL A 431 -3.70 -52.11 -20.25
CA VAL A 431 -3.72 -52.40 -21.68
C VAL A 431 -4.29 -53.81 -21.85
N HIS A 432 -5.51 -53.92 -22.38
CA HIS A 432 -6.12 -55.23 -22.66
C HIS A 432 -5.39 -55.93 -23.82
N VAL A 433 -5.33 -57.27 -23.84
CA VAL A 433 -4.59 -58.02 -24.89
C VAL A 433 -4.96 -57.63 -26.32
N SER A 434 -6.22 -57.24 -26.54
CA SER A 434 -6.74 -56.81 -27.85
C SER A 434 -6.30 -55.40 -28.27
N GLN A 435 -5.67 -54.65 -27.38
CA GLN A 435 -5.21 -53.28 -27.57
C GLN A 435 -3.67 -53.17 -27.52
N ILE A 436 -2.95 -54.30 -27.40
CA ILE A 436 -1.48 -54.34 -27.41
C ILE A 436 -0.95 -54.22 -28.84
N GLU A 437 -1.53 -54.98 -29.78
CA GLU A 437 -1.06 -55.03 -31.17
C GLU A 437 -2.20 -55.40 -32.14
N ASN A 438 -2.01 -55.17 -33.45
CA ASN A 438 -3.02 -55.48 -34.48
C ASN A 438 -3.25 -57.00 -34.68
N ARG A 439 -2.30 -57.83 -34.24
CA ARG A 439 -2.33 -59.30 -34.37
C ARG A 439 -2.90 -59.98 -33.12
N ARG A 440 -3.51 -61.16 -33.29
CA ARG A 440 -4.12 -61.93 -32.20
C ARG A 440 -3.02 -62.63 -31.38
N LEU A 441 -2.72 -62.08 -30.21
CA LEU A 441 -1.74 -62.64 -29.28
C LEU A 441 -2.39 -63.68 -28.36
N ASN A 442 -1.66 -64.76 -28.06
CA ASN A 442 -2.08 -65.79 -27.11
C ASN A 442 -1.72 -65.38 -25.67
N HIS A 443 -0.56 -64.74 -25.46
CA HIS A 443 -0.17 -64.20 -24.16
C HIS A 443 0.52 -62.83 -24.30
N PRO A 444 0.22 -61.83 -23.44
CA PRO A 444 0.89 -60.53 -23.49
C PRO A 444 2.41 -60.60 -23.21
N SER A 445 2.90 -61.68 -22.60
CA SER A 445 4.33 -61.95 -22.36
C SER A 445 5.14 -62.22 -23.64
N ASP A 446 4.46 -62.46 -24.77
CA ASP A 446 5.12 -62.70 -26.06
C ASP A 446 5.72 -61.42 -26.64
N VAL A 447 5.21 -60.25 -26.23
CA VAL A 447 5.57 -58.94 -26.80
C VAL A 447 6.07 -57.96 -25.74
N LEU A 448 5.63 -58.09 -24.50
CA LEU A 448 5.96 -57.17 -23.41
C LEU A 448 6.75 -57.87 -22.32
N LYS A 449 7.72 -57.17 -21.74
CA LYS A 449 8.44 -57.58 -20.53
C LYS A 449 8.11 -56.65 -19.37
N GLU A 450 8.07 -57.20 -18.16
CA GLU A 450 8.00 -56.38 -16.96
C GLU A 450 9.23 -55.45 -16.89
N GLY A 451 9.01 -54.17 -16.61
CA GLY A 451 10.02 -53.12 -16.63
C GLY A 451 10.28 -52.47 -18.00
N GLN A 452 9.59 -52.89 -19.07
CA GLN A 452 9.75 -52.30 -20.40
C GLN A 452 9.05 -50.93 -20.49
N GLU A 453 9.73 -49.93 -21.07
CA GLU A 453 9.13 -48.64 -21.43
C GLU A 453 8.32 -48.76 -22.73
N VAL A 454 7.08 -48.26 -22.72
CA VAL A 454 6.12 -48.33 -23.83
C VAL A 454 5.33 -47.03 -23.95
N TYR A 455 4.89 -46.69 -25.16
CA TYR A 455 3.98 -45.57 -25.41
C TYR A 455 2.53 -46.06 -25.42
N VAL A 456 1.68 -45.42 -24.62
CA VAL A 456 0.28 -45.81 -24.40
C VAL A 456 -0.65 -44.61 -24.53
N LYS A 457 -1.74 -44.74 -25.29
CA LYS A 457 -2.80 -43.74 -25.39
C LYS A 457 -3.89 -44.01 -24.38
N LEU A 458 -4.32 -42.99 -23.65
CA LEU A 458 -5.46 -43.09 -22.76
C LEU A 458 -6.76 -43.14 -23.58
N LEU A 459 -7.52 -44.24 -23.51
CA LEU A 459 -8.82 -44.36 -24.18
C LEU A 459 -9.98 -43.85 -23.33
N GLY A 460 -9.81 -43.80 -22.00
CA GLY A 460 -10.80 -43.34 -21.05
C GLY A 460 -10.92 -44.23 -19.82
N PHE A 461 -12.01 -44.07 -19.08
CA PHE A 461 -12.28 -44.81 -17.84
C PHE A 461 -13.40 -45.85 -18.04
N ASP A 462 -13.23 -47.05 -17.47
CA ASP A 462 -14.25 -48.10 -17.44
C ASP A 462 -15.36 -47.78 -16.42
N ASP A 463 -16.49 -48.49 -16.46
CA ASP A 463 -17.67 -48.29 -15.57
C ASP A 463 -17.34 -48.43 -14.07
N ARG A 464 -16.15 -48.95 -13.73
CA ARG A 464 -15.62 -49.12 -12.37
C ARG A 464 -14.48 -48.14 -12.02
N GLY A 465 -14.26 -47.11 -12.84
CA GLY A 465 -13.22 -46.09 -12.65
C GLY A 465 -11.79 -46.56 -12.97
N LYS A 466 -11.63 -47.69 -13.67
CA LYS A 466 -10.31 -48.21 -14.08
C LYS A 466 -9.87 -47.59 -15.41
N VAL A 467 -8.60 -47.18 -15.48
CA VAL A 467 -8.00 -46.54 -16.65
C VAL A 467 -7.77 -47.57 -17.77
N ARG A 468 -8.32 -47.30 -18.96
CA ARG A 468 -8.13 -48.13 -20.16
C ARG A 468 -7.10 -47.49 -21.09
N LEU A 469 -6.05 -48.24 -21.37
CA LEU A 469 -4.96 -47.81 -22.25
C LEU A 469 -4.95 -48.64 -23.55
N ALA A 470 -4.46 -48.03 -24.63
CA ALA A 470 -4.19 -48.72 -25.88
C ALA A 470 -2.75 -48.46 -26.35
N MET A 471 -2.15 -49.50 -26.92
CA MET A 471 -0.87 -49.46 -27.64
C MET A 471 -1.07 -49.60 -29.16
N LYS A 472 -2.26 -50.07 -29.57
CA LYS A 472 -2.69 -50.21 -30.96
C LYS A 472 -2.73 -48.84 -31.66
N SER A 473 -2.21 -48.75 -32.87
CA SER A 473 -2.16 -47.51 -33.68
C SER A 473 -1.21 -46.43 -33.13
N ILE A 474 -0.22 -46.80 -32.33
CA ILE A 474 0.85 -45.91 -31.84
C ILE A 474 2.18 -46.49 -32.26
N ASN A 475 3.03 -45.68 -32.90
CA ASN A 475 4.37 -46.10 -33.23
C ASN A 475 5.23 -46.10 -31.95
N GLN A 476 5.63 -47.29 -31.48
CA GLN A 476 6.41 -47.46 -30.24
C GLN A 476 7.84 -46.90 -30.33
N GLN A 477 8.32 -46.50 -31.52
CA GLN A 477 9.64 -45.87 -31.71
C GLN A 477 9.57 -44.33 -31.75
N THR A 478 8.47 -43.74 -32.20
CA THR A 478 8.34 -42.28 -32.38
C THR A 478 7.33 -41.61 -31.44
N GLY A 479 6.43 -42.37 -30.82
CA GLY A 479 5.41 -41.84 -29.90
C GLY A 479 4.25 -41.11 -30.59
N GLU A 480 4.13 -41.21 -31.92
CA GLU A 480 3.08 -40.58 -32.72
C GLU A 480 1.93 -41.56 -33.04
N GLU A 481 0.73 -41.00 -33.25
CA GLU A 481 -0.45 -41.74 -33.72
C GLU A 481 -0.28 -42.16 -35.17
N MET A 482 -0.34 -43.46 -35.44
CA MET A 482 -0.29 -43.98 -36.81
C MET A 482 -1.58 -43.58 -37.54
N THR A 483 -1.44 -43.05 -38.76
CA THR A 483 -2.60 -42.70 -39.59
C THR A 483 -3.35 -43.96 -40.05
N LYS A 484 -4.64 -43.83 -40.40
CA LYS A 484 -5.47 -44.96 -40.87
C LYS A 484 -4.83 -45.76 -42.02
N GLU A 485 -4.01 -45.13 -42.87
CA GLU A 485 -3.29 -45.79 -43.97
C GLU A 485 -2.08 -46.62 -43.48
N GLU A 486 -1.41 -46.22 -42.39
CA GLU A 486 -0.28 -46.98 -41.80
C GLU A 486 -0.75 -48.11 -40.89
N THR A 487 -1.98 -48.01 -40.36
CA THR A 487 -2.56 -49.06 -39.51
C THR A 487 -2.93 -50.31 -40.32
N GLU A 488 -3.30 -50.14 -41.60
CA GLU A 488 -3.55 -51.22 -42.56
C GLU A 488 -2.24 -51.86 -43.07
N ALA A 489 -1.19 -51.06 -43.32
CA ALA A 489 0.11 -51.58 -43.74
C ALA A 489 0.86 -52.44 -42.70
N ALA A 490 0.56 -52.27 -41.40
CA ALA A 490 1.14 -53.09 -40.32
C ALA A 490 0.29 -54.33 -39.97
N SER A 491 -0.81 -54.57 -40.70
CA SER A 491 -1.71 -55.72 -40.52
C SER A 491 -1.57 -56.81 -41.58
N GLU A 492 -0.80 -56.55 -42.64
CA GLU A 492 -0.17 -57.58 -43.49
C GLU A 492 1.18 -57.99 -42.89
#